data_AF-A0A352VXU4-F1
#
_entry.id   AF-A0A352VXU4-F1
#
_cell.length_a   1.000
_cell.length_b   1.000
_cell.length_c   1.000
_cell.angle_alpha   90.00
_cell.angle_beta   90.00
_cell.angle_gamma   90.00
#
_symmetry.space_group_name_H-M   'P 1'
#
loop_
_entity.id
_entity.type
_entity.pdbx_description
1 polymer ?
#
loop_
_entity_poly.entity_id
_entity_poly.type
_entity_poly.pdbx_seq_one_letter_code
_entity_poly.pdbx_strand_id
1 'polypeptide(L)' 'RLRPEKSEVTRLLGDNKKIMKLTGWRQEFTLERGIRETIAWFREKENIKSYKAGIYSI' A
#
# COMPACT_ATOMS: atom_id res chain seq x y z
N ARG A 1 -11.68 15.70 -11.28
CA ARG A 1 -12.74 14.76 -10.85
C ARG A 1 -13.44 15.33 -9.63
N LEU A 2 -14.75 15.53 -9.66
CA LEU A 2 -15.53 15.82 -8.45
C LEU A 2 -15.60 14.54 -7.62
N ARG A 3 -15.07 14.54 -6.40
CA ARG A 3 -15.26 13.41 -5.48
C ARG A 3 -16.62 13.58 -4.79
N PRO A 4 -17.49 12.56 -4.76
CA PRO A 4 -18.73 12.60 -3.98
C PRO A 4 -18.40 12.88 -2.50
N GLU A 5 -19.11 13.80 -1.86
CA GLU A 5 -18.84 14.22 -0.47
C GLU A 5 -18.83 13.05 0.53
N LYS A 6 -19.64 12.00 0.29
CA LYS A 6 -19.74 10.82 1.16
C LYS A 6 -18.75 9.69 0.81
N SER A 7 -17.83 9.93 -0.13
CA SER A 7 -16.86 8.91 -0.56
C SER A 7 -15.55 8.92 0.23
N GLU A 8 -15.35 9.89 1.12
CA GLU A 8 -14.13 9.97 1.94
C GLU A 8 -14.20 9.02 3.13
N VAL A 9 -13.42 7.95 3.07
CA VAL A 9 -13.15 7.10 4.21
C VAL A 9 -11.83 7.56 4.81
N THR A 10 -11.88 8.10 6.02
CA THR A 10 -10.69 8.65 6.71
C THR A 10 -9.73 7.55 7.16
N ARG A 11 -10.27 6.36 7.48
CA ARG A 11 -9.51 5.16 7.80
C ARG A 11 -10.25 3.91 7.32
N LEU A 12 -9.62 3.19 6.41
CA LEU A 12 -10.09 1.87 5.96
C LEU A 12 -9.11 0.81 6.47
N LEU A 13 -9.52 0.04 7.47
CA LEU A 13 -8.70 -1.01 8.07
C LEU A 13 -9.40 -2.36 7.89
N GLY A 14 -8.64 -3.39 7.50
CA GLY A 14 -9.13 -4.77 7.41
C GLY A 14 -8.83 -5.56 8.69
N ASP A 15 -9.79 -6.36 9.16
CA ASP A 15 -9.57 -7.33 10.24
C ASP A 15 -8.87 -8.58 9.68
N ASN A 16 -7.69 -8.90 10.23
CA ASN A 16 -6.88 -10.04 9.81
C ASN A 16 -7.09 -11.31 10.66
N LYS A 17 -7.99 -11.30 11.66
CA LYS A 17 -8.26 -12.47 12.53
C LYS A 17 -8.66 -13.71 11.73
N LYS A 18 -9.47 -13.55 10.68
CA LYS A 18 -9.96 -14.67 9.86
C LYS A 18 -8.83 -15.39 9.13
N ILE A 19 -7.91 -14.64 8.50
CA ILE A 19 -6.78 -15.24 7.77
C ILE A 19 -5.80 -15.91 8.74
N MET A 20 -5.49 -15.26 9.87
CA MET A 20 -4.61 -15.84 10.89
C MET A 20 -5.14 -17.17 11.45
N LYS A 21 -6.45 -17.25 11.72
CA LYS A 21 -7.09 -18.47 12.23
C LYS A 21 -7.07 -19.62 11.23
N LEU A 22 -7.23 -19.32 9.93
CA LEU A 22 -7.46 -20.35 8.92
C LEU A 22 -6.19 -20.88 8.26
N THR A 23 -5.10 -20.11 8.23
CA THR A 23 -3.93 -20.45 7.41
C THR A 23 -2.61 -20.49 8.18
N GLY A 24 -2.61 -20.15 9.47
CA GLY A 24 -1.37 -19.96 10.24
C GLY A 24 -0.54 -18.76 9.78
N TRP A 25 -1.07 -17.97 8.85
CA TRP A 25 -0.46 -16.74 8.38
C TRP A 25 -0.30 -15.76 9.55
N ARG A 26 0.82 -15.04 9.55
CA ARG A 26 1.16 -14.02 10.54
C ARG A 26 1.86 -12.86 9.85
N GLN A 27 1.63 -11.65 10.34
CA GLN A 27 2.29 -10.46 9.83
C GLN A 27 3.78 -10.48 10.19
N GLU A 28 4.65 -10.47 9.18
CA GLU A 28 6.11 -10.48 9.35
C GLU A 28 6.75 -9.08 9.32
N PHE A 29 5.99 -8.09 8.85
CA PHE A 29 6.44 -6.71 8.68
C PHE A 29 5.55 -5.77 9.47
N THR A 30 6.15 -4.95 10.33
CA THR A 30 5.46 -3.77 10.87
C THR A 30 5.24 -2.75 9.76
N LEU A 31 4.29 -1.83 9.95
CA LEU A 31 4.04 -0.76 8.97
C LEU A 31 5.31 0.07 8.72
N GLU A 32 6.03 0.42 9.79
CA GLU A 32 7.28 1.20 9.70
C GLU A 32 8.36 0.47 8.89
N ARG A 33 8.57 -0.82 9.17
CA ARG A 33 9.54 -1.64 8.44
C ARG A 33 9.16 -1.76 6.97
N GLY A 34 7.89 -2.06 6.69
CA GLY A 34 7.36 -2.17 5.33
C GLY A 34 7.56 -0.87 4.54
N ILE A 35 7.25 0.29 5.13
CA ILE A 35 7.47 1.60 4.48
C ILE A 35 8.96 1.83 4.21
N ARG A 36 9.84 1.55 5.18
CA ARG A 36 11.29 1.73 5.01
C ARG A 36 11.86 0.89 3.86
N GLU A 37 11.51 -0.39 3.81
CA GLU A 37 11.95 -1.30 2.75
C GLU A 37 11.37 -0.90 1.39
N THR A 38 10.11 -0.46 1.36
CA THR A 38 9.47 0.06 0.14
C THR A 38 10.22 1.29 -0.39
N ILE A 39 10.57 2.24 0.49
CA ILE A 39 11.35 3.44 0.09
C ILE A 39 12.71 3.02 -0.48
N ALA A 40 13.41 2.10 0.18
CA ALA A 40 14.69 1.60 -0.31
C ALA A 40 14.55 0.97 -1.71
N TRP A 41 13.54 0.13 -1.90
CA TRP A 41 13.25 -0.49 -3.19
C TRP A 41 12.95 0.54 -4.28
N PHE A 42 12.17 1.59 -3.99
CA PHE A 42 11.86 2.66 -4.94
C PHE A 42 13.05 3.56 -5.29
N ARG A 43 14.10 3.61 -4.44
CA ARG A 43 15.32 4.38 -4.74
C ARG A 43 16.16 3.75 -5.84
N GLU A 44 15.99 2.45 -6.09
CA GLU A 44 16.65 1.78 -7.20
C GLU A 44 16.08 2.24 -8.54
N LYS A 45 16.94 2.79 -9.41
CA LYS A 45 16.51 3.42 -10.67
C LYS A 45 15.73 2.47 -11.58
N GLU A 46 16.08 1.19 -11.61
CA GLU A 46 15.37 0.20 -12.42
C GLU A 46 13.95 -0.07 -11.92
N ASN A 47 13.70 0.03 -10.62
CA ASN A 47 12.39 -0.21 -10.01
C ASN A 47 11.41 0.95 -10.26
N ILE A 48 11.91 2.18 -10.29
CA ILE A 48 11.09 3.38 -10.54
C ILE A 48 10.93 3.71 -12.03
N LYS A 49 11.69 3.09 -12.92
CA LYS A 49 11.72 3.39 -14.36
C LYS A 49 10.35 3.35 -15.05
N SER A 50 9.49 2.45 -14.59
CA SER A 50 8.12 2.30 -15.12
C SER A 50 7.10 3.23 -14.46
N TYR A 51 7.48 3.92 -13.38
CA TYR A 51 6.60 4.82 -12.67
C TYR A 51 6.50 6.17 -13.40
N LYS A 52 5.35 6.42 -14.02
CA LYS A 52 5.10 7.64 -14.79
C LYS A 52 4.68 8.80 -13.87
N ALA A 53 5.57 9.24 -12.99
CA ALA A 53 5.27 10.27 -11.97
C ALA A 53 4.70 11.58 -12.53
N GLY A 54 4.94 11.88 -13.82
CA GLY A 54 4.41 13.06 -14.51
C GLY A 54 3.32 12.79 -15.54
N ILE A 55 2.89 11.53 -15.74
CA ILE A 55 1.87 11.20 -16.75
C ILE A 55 0.61 10.73 -16.03
N TYR A 56 -0.42 11.54 -16.14
CA TYR A 56 -1.76 11.16 -15.72
C TYR A 56 -2.44 10.41 -16.87
N SER A 57 -2.47 9.08 -16.81
CA SER A 57 -3.21 8.26 -17.76
C SER A 57 -4.69 8.20 -17.37
N ILE A 58 -5.55 8.78 -18.21
CA ILE A 58 -7.00 8.55 -18.26
C ILE A 58 -7.28 7.48 -19.32
#